data_AF-A0A1J8NRB0-F1
#
_entry.id   AF-A0A1J8NRB0-F1
#
_cell.length_a   1.000
_cell.length_b   1.000
_cell.length_c   1.000
_cell.angle_alpha   90.00
_cell.angle_beta   90.00
_cell.angle_gamma   90.00
#
_symmetry.space_group_name_H-M   'P 1'
#
loop_
_entity.id
_entity.type
_entity.pdbx_description
1 polymer ?
#
loop_
_entity_poly.entity_id
_entity_poly.type
_entity_poly.pdbx_seq_one_letter_code
_entity_poly.pdbx_strand_id
1 'polypeptide(L)'
;MYPIATTLKVGNNQLDSYLPIRNKNNDINWQFVTGLVLSYALKRKIDAYTPSQFRDDCKAHLQELLDEPAFWTVLERMYFSSEDIFRVSPLFLLFHAQFDGEKISGASMADKRLGTLFANLMGDFSLEYPIQDKLNFIEQQMLNKLNEKIKLLGKGPFSEEQPYLPYLVTCFQSDLAFLAEHPQYLLQELTNTLRLYAFSWCAQLALNLDNWQDGEPQSKSLFFILDTEKASSERDQIKRFGYKWFARQSEKLFPILSALEVLQIKGDKKRPLWQVYQDCLNFSDNSSQLLQDLNNYLQEFIEKRELSASKYTQAVTLEEAFKQLLTVAVEQFQDKKSDRATVNRKYINELETQICTDFIQVRGRAGKVLVLNQDRLLLLTNLTVGKNDKLRLHELLRGFEQRGFYLDNQSAQTLVAFYERMGNVERMSDSGDAVYVRKTV
;
A
#
# COMPACT_ATOMS: atom_id res chain seq x y z
N MET A 1 -15.32 23.45 16.25
CA MET A 1 -15.73 22.06 16.53
C MET A 1 -14.68 21.45 17.46
N TYR A 2 -15.05 20.59 18.41
CA TYR A 2 -14.07 19.98 19.32
C TYR A 2 -13.10 19.10 18.50
N PRO A 3 -11.76 19.20 18.69
CA PRO A 3 -10.79 18.66 17.73
C PRO A 3 -10.60 17.14 17.83
N ILE A 4 -11.13 16.48 18.86
CA ILE A 4 -11.09 15.03 19.09
C ILE A 4 -12.46 14.52 19.55
N ALA A 5 -12.60 13.22 19.79
CA ALA A 5 -13.80 12.66 20.41
C ALA A 5 -14.15 13.38 21.73
N THR A 6 -15.40 13.81 21.88
CA THR A 6 -15.91 14.50 23.08
C THR A 6 -15.97 13.62 24.33
N THR A 7 -15.81 12.31 24.19
CA THR A 7 -15.74 11.38 25.32
C THR A 7 -14.69 10.32 25.04
N LEU A 8 -13.54 10.48 25.66
CA LEU A 8 -12.46 9.49 25.63
C LEU A 8 -12.78 8.39 26.64
N LYS A 9 -12.75 7.12 26.20
CA LYS A 9 -13.03 5.97 27.07
C LYS A 9 -11.95 4.92 26.90
N VAL A 10 -11.50 4.33 28.01
CA VAL A 10 -10.54 3.23 27.96
C VAL A 10 -11.25 1.95 27.53
N GLY A 11 -11.23 1.67 26.23
CA GLY A 11 -11.82 0.47 25.61
C GLY A 11 -10.84 -0.69 25.44
N ASN A 12 -11.24 -1.68 24.64
CA ASN A 12 -10.31 -2.66 24.09
C ASN A 12 -9.46 -1.99 22.99
N ASN A 13 -8.22 -2.44 22.81
CA ASN A 13 -7.37 -1.94 21.73
C ASN A 13 -7.97 -2.39 20.39
N GLN A 14 -8.53 -1.45 19.65
CA GLN A 14 -9.10 -1.65 18.32
C GLN A 14 -8.19 -1.03 17.28
N LEU A 15 -8.21 -1.57 16.08
CA LEU A 15 -7.46 -1.05 14.95
C LEU A 15 -8.41 -1.12 13.77
N ASP A 16 -8.88 0.03 13.32
CA ASP A 16 -9.89 0.11 12.27
C ASP A 16 -9.34 0.83 11.02
N SER A 17 -8.39 1.75 11.18
CA SER A 17 -7.81 2.56 10.10
C SER A 17 -6.32 2.27 9.82
N TYR A 18 -5.85 2.73 8.64
CA TYR A 18 -4.45 2.83 8.20
C TYR A 18 -3.61 1.56 8.07
N LEU A 19 -3.94 0.45 8.72
CA LEU A 19 -3.16 -0.79 8.65
C LEU A 19 -4.01 -1.92 8.02
N PRO A 20 -3.59 -2.51 6.88
CA PRO A 20 -4.40 -3.48 6.14
C PRO A 20 -4.40 -4.89 6.74
N ILE A 21 -3.66 -5.12 7.83
CA ILE A 21 -3.49 -6.43 8.48
C ILE A 21 -4.14 -6.46 9.87
N ARG A 22 -4.48 -7.66 10.33
CA ARG A 22 -4.92 -7.95 11.70
C ARG A 22 -4.00 -8.99 12.36
N ASN A 23 -4.27 -9.34 13.61
CA ASN A 23 -3.46 -10.33 14.35
C ASN A 23 -3.65 -11.80 13.89
N LYS A 24 -4.60 -12.07 12.99
CA LYS A 24 -4.88 -13.37 12.36
C LYS A 24 -5.80 -13.19 11.16
N ASN A 25 -5.96 -14.24 10.36
CA ASN A 25 -6.91 -14.32 9.24
C ASN A 25 -6.63 -13.24 8.18
N ASN A 26 -5.38 -13.19 7.71
CA ASN A 26 -4.93 -12.26 6.69
C ASN A 26 -4.67 -12.97 5.34
N ASP A 27 -5.54 -13.91 4.96
CA ASP A 27 -5.40 -14.59 3.68
C ASP A 27 -5.73 -13.61 2.55
N ILE A 28 -4.68 -13.09 1.90
CA ILE A 28 -4.79 -12.08 0.85
C ILE A 28 -4.82 -12.77 -0.51
N ASN A 29 -5.91 -12.55 -1.24
CA ASN A 29 -6.00 -12.88 -2.66
C ASN A 29 -5.64 -11.65 -3.51
N TRP A 30 -4.40 -11.62 -3.98
CA TRP A 30 -3.89 -10.50 -4.78
C TRP A 30 -4.60 -10.31 -6.13
N GLN A 31 -5.14 -11.37 -6.74
CA GLN A 31 -5.95 -11.22 -7.96
C GLN A 31 -7.26 -10.49 -7.64
N PHE A 32 -7.91 -10.85 -6.53
CA PHE A 32 -9.12 -10.18 -6.06
C PHE A 32 -8.85 -8.70 -5.75
N VAL A 33 -7.77 -8.40 -5.01
CA VAL A 33 -7.36 -7.02 -4.71
C VAL A 33 -7.07 -6.25 -6.00
N THR A 34 -6.44 -6.88 -6.99
CA THR A 34 -6.18 -6.26 -8.30
C THR A 34 -7.47 -5.90 -9.03
N GLY A 35 -8.44 -6.83 -9.09
CA GLY A 35 -9.75 -6.57 -9.67
C GLY A 35 -10.51 -5.46 -8.93
N LEU A 36 -10.42 -5.41 -7.59
CA LEU A 36 -11.03 -4.35 -6.79
C LEU A 36 -10.43 -2.99 -7.09
N VAL A 37 -9.10 -2.89 -7.10
CA VAL A 37 -8.40 -1.64 -7.36
C VAL A 37 -8.70 -1.15 -8.76
N LEU A 38 -8.65 -2.04 -9.77
CA LEU A 38 -8.97 -1.67 -11.14
C LEU A 38 -10.42 -1.19 -11.28
N SER A 39 -11.37 -1.89 -10.65
CA SER A 39 -12.78 -1.50 -10.62
C SER A 39 -12.97 -0.09 -10.06
N TYR A 40 -12.27 0.21 -8.96
CA TYR A 40 -12.34 1.49 -8.28
C TYR A 40 -11.63 2.62 -9.05
N ALA A 41 -10.50 2.31 -9.69
CA ALA A 41 -9.74 3.22 -10.53
C ALA A 41 -10.55 3.64 -11.76
N LEU A 42 -11.23 2.69 -12.43
CA LEU A 42 -12.04 2.95 -13.62
C LEU A 42 -13.47 3.43 -13.29
N LYS A 43 -13.89 3.39 -12.03
CA LYS A 43 -15.29 3.57 -11.60
C LYS A 43 -16.23 2.65 -12.38
N ARG A 44 -15.81 1.40 -12.57
CA ARG A 44 -16.54 0.35 -13.30
C ARG A 44 -16.56 -0.94 -12.51
N LYS A 45 -17.60 -1.75 -12.68
CA LYS A 45 -17.75 -3.04 -11.99
C LYS A 45 -18.50 -4.06 -12.84
N ILE A 46 -18.38 -5.32 -12.42
CA ILE A 46 -19.14 -6.45 -12.93
C ILE A 46 -20.01 -7.00 -11.79
N ASP A 47 -21.32 -7.13 -12.04
CA ASP A 47 -22.28 -7.63 -11.05
C ASP A 47 -22.69 -9.06 -11.39
N ALA A 48 -22.36 -10.02 -10.52
CA ALA A 48 -22.78 -11.42 -10.61
C ALA A 48 -22.62 -12.04 -12.02
N TYR A 49 -21.52 -11.74 -12.70
CA TYR A 49 -21.23 -12.25 -14.05
C TYR A 49 -19.88 -12.94 -14.04
N THR A 50 -19.93 -14.27 -14.14
CA THR A 50 -18.77 -15.15 -13.93
C THR A 50 -17.98 -15.37 -15.23
N PRO A 51 -16.69 -15.74 -15.14
CA PRO A 51 -15.90 -16.11 -16.31
C PRO A 51 -16.53 -17.23 -17.16
N SER A 52 -17.21 -18.19 -16.52
CA SER A 52 -17.92 -19.26 -17.23
C SER A 52 -19.12 -18.74 -18.03
N GLN A 53 -19.92 -17.85 -17.44
CA GLN A 53 -21.02 -17.20 -18.16
C GLN A 53 -20.51 -16.34 -19.31
N PHE A 54 -19.39 -15.65 -19.10
CA PHE A 54 -18.74 -14.88 -20.16
C PHE A 54 -18.25 -15.74 -21.31
N ARG A 55 -17.68 -16.91 -21.03
CA ARG A 55 -17.31 -17.90 -22.05
C ARG A 55 -18.54 -18.35 -22.85
N ASP A 56 -19.64 -18.68 -22.19
CA ASP A 56 -20.85 -19.15 -22.85
C ASP A 56 -21.49 -18.04 -23.70
N ASP A 57 -21.50 -16.80 -23.21
CA ASP A 57 -21.96 -15.63 -23.96
C ASP A 57 -21.08 -15.35 -25.19
N CYS A 58 -19.75 -15.47 -25.05
CA CYS A 58 -18.81 -15.34 -26.17
C CYS A 58 -18.99 -16.47 -27.18
N LYS A 59 -19.28 -17.69 -26.72
CA LYS A 59 -19.56 -18.83 -27.58
C LYS A 59 -20.77 -18.56 -28.45
N ALA A 60 -21.89 -18.19 -27.83
CA ALA A 60 -23.11 -17.89 -28.56
C ALA A 60 -22.90 -16.78 -29.60
N HIS A 61 -22.22 -15.69 -29.21
CA HIS A 61 -21.94 -14.57 -30.10
C HIS A 61 -21.01 -14.92 -31.28
N LEU A 62 -19.89 -15.59 -30.99
CA LEU A 62 -18.90 -15.91 -32.03
C LEU A 62 -19.37 -17.04 -32.94
N GLN A 63 -20.20 -17.97 -32.46
CA GLN A 63 -20.76 -19.03 -33.31
C GLN A 63 -21.67 -18.48 -34.42
N GLU A 64 -22.32 -17.33 -34.22
CA GLU A 64 -23.10 -16.66 -35.27
C GLU A 64 -22.20 -16.00 -36.33
N LEU A 65 -20.94 -15.71 -36.00
CA LEU A 65 -19.97 -15.01 -36.86
C LEU A 65 -18.97 -15.95 -37.54
N LEU A 66 -18.82 -17.18 -37.04
CA LEU A 66 -17.85 -18.16 -37.55
C LEU A 66 -18.43 -18.98 -38.69
N ASP A 67 -17.76 -18.95 -39.84
CA ASP A 67 -18.10 -19.81 -40.99
C ASP A 67 -17.92 -21.31 -40.68
N GLU A 68 -16.94 -21.65 -39.81
CA GLU A 68 -16.68 -23.01 -39.34
C GLU A 68 -16.95 -23.13 -37.83
N PRO A 69 -18.10 -23.71 -37.42
CA PRO A 69 -18.46 -23.83 -36.00
C PRO A 69 -17.46 -24.62 -35.15
N ALA A 70 -16.69 -25.53 -35.77
CA ALA A 70 -15.64 -26.30 -35.10
C ALA A 70 -14.45 -25.43 -34.63
N PHE A 71 -14.27 -24.24 -35.23
CA PHE A 71 -13.21 -23.31 -34.86
C PHE A 71 -13.37 -22.77 -33.43
N TRP A 72 -14.59 -22.78 -32.86
CA TRP A 72 -14.81 -22.42 -31.46
C TRP A 72 -13.91 -23.22 -30.50
N THR A 73 -13.70 -24.52 -30.75
CA THR A 73 -12.86 -25.36 -29.87
C THR A 73 -11.41 -24.85 -29.83
N VAL A 74 -10.92 -24.23 -30.91
CA VAL A 74 -9.59 -23.60 -30.94
C VAL A 74 -9.59 -22.34 -30.08
N LEU A 75 -10.60 -21.46 -30.23
CA LEU A 75 -10.72 -20.22 -29.45
C LEU A 75 -10.90 -20.50 -27.95
N GLU A 76 -11.71 -21.49 -27.62
CA GLU A 76 -11.95 -21.96 -26.26
C GLU A 76 -10.66 -22.45 -25.58
N ARG A 77 -9.84 -23.19 -26.33
CA ARG A 77 -8.54 -23.63 -25.84
C ARG A 77 -7.57 -22.46 -25.69
N MET A 78 -7.60 -21.51 -26.62
CA MET A 78 -6.66 -20.39 -26.68
C MET A 78 -6.90 -19.34 -25.58
N TYR A 79 -8.16 -19.03 -25.25
CA TYR A 79 -8.48 -17.93 -24.33
C TYR A 79 -9.07 -18.38 -23.00
N PHE A 80 -9.82 -19.49 -22.95
CA PHE A 80 -10.61 -19.83 -21.76
C PHE A 80 -10.05 -21.01 -20.97
N SER A 81 -9.47 -22.01 -21.63
CA SER A 81 -9.02 -23.25 -20.96
C SER A 81 -7.86 -23.02 -19.98
N SER A 82 -7.00 -22.05 -20.29
CA SER A 82 -5.83 -21.63 -19.48
C SER A 82 -6.04 -20.28 -18.80
N GLU A 83 -7.24 -19.71 -18.86
CA GLU A 83 -7.55 -18.35 -18.38
C GLU A 83 -6.70 -17.24 -19.05
N ASP A 84 -6.15 -17.50 -20.23
CA ASP A 84 -5.36 -16.53 -21.00
C ASP A 84 -6.18 -15.29 -21.44
N ILE A 85 -7.50 -15.34 -21.36
CA ILE A 85 -8.39 -14.19 -21.54
C ILE A 85 -8.04 -13.03 -20.58
N PHE A 86 -7.56 -13.33 -19.37
CA PHE A 86 -7.11 -12.31 -18.42
C PHE A 86 -5.77 -11.67 -18.81
N ARG A 87 -5.12 -12.14 -19.87
CA ARG A 87 -3.87 -11.59 -20.43
C ARG A 87 -4.09 -10.82 -21.72
N VAL A 88 -5.33 -10.70 -22.19
CA VAL A 88 -5.67 -9.97 -23.42
C VAL A 88 -5.72 -8.47 -23.15
N SER A 89 -6.49 -8.05 -22.14
CA SER A 89 -6.72 -6.66 -21.81
C SER A 89 -6.94 -6.47 -20.31
N PRO A 90 -6.48 -5.35 -19.71
CA PRO A 90 -6.78 -5.02 -18.32
C PRO A 90 -8.24 -5.14 -17.92
N LEU A 91 -9.17 -4.82 -18.82
CA LEU A 91 -10.60 -4.84 -18.51
C LEU A 91 -11.10 -6.24 -18.11
N PHE A 92 -10.45 -7.31 -18.57
CA PHE A 92 -10.79 -8.68 -18.14
C PHE A 92 -10.43 -8.94 -16.66
N LEU A 93 -9.50 -8.19 -16.07
CA LEU A 93 -9.18 -8.31 -14.64
C LEU A 93 -10.35 -7.86 -13.73
N LEU A 94 -11.34 -7.13 -14.28
CA LEU A 94 -12.56 -6.79 -13.54
C LEU A 94 -13.32 -8.04 -13.08
N PHE A 95 -13.16 -9.18 -13.75
CA PHE A 95 -13.77 -10.45 -13.31
C PHE A 95 -13.23 -10.93 -11.96
N HIS A 96 -12.02 -10.56 -11.57
CA HIS A 96 -11.43 -10.96 -10.29
C HIS A 96 -12.17 -10.36 -9.09
N ALA A 97 -12.93 -9.28 -9.27
CA ALA A 97 -13.76 -8.69 -8.23
C ALA A 97 -15.24 -8.70 -8.63
N GLN A 98 -16.04 -9.46 -7.89
CA GLN A 98 -17.48 -9.56 -8.12
C GLN A 98 -18.25 -8.67 -7.14
N PHE A 99 -19.30 -8.04 -7.65
CA PHE A 99 -20.18 -7.18 -6.87
C PHE A 99 -21.60 -7.74 -6.85
N ASP A 100 -22.30 -7.47 -5.75
CA ASP A 100 -23.74 -7.67 -5.58
C ASP A 100 -24.34 -6.34 -5.12
N GLY A 101 -24.85 -5.56 -6.07
CA GLY A 101 -25.22 -4.17 -5.85
C GLY A 101 -24.02 -3.34 -5.40
N GLU A 102 -24.10 -2.74 -4.21
CA GLU A 102 -23.00 -1.95 -3.63
C GLU A 102 -22.01 -2.79 -2.81
N LYS A 103 -22.26 -4.08 -2.63
CA LYS A 103 -21.44 -4.96 -1.79
C LYS A 103 -20.45 -5.75 -2.63
N ILE A 104 -19.29 -6.00 -2.04
CA ILE A 104 -18.27 -6.90 -2.61
C ILE A 104 -18.61 -8.34 -2.21
N SER A 105 -18.69 -9.24 -3.18
CA SER A 105 -18.91 -10.68 -2.99
C SER A 105 -17.60 -11.46 -3.10
N GLY A 106 -17.48 -12.57 -2.37
CA GLY A 106 -16.31 -13.46 -2.42
C GLY A 106 -15.01 -12.97 -1.75
N ALA A 107 -14.92 -11.69 -1.35
CA ALA A 107 -13.73 -11.12 -0.72
C ALA A 107 -13.51 -11.58 0.72
N SER A 108 -12.28 -11.93 1.07
CA SER A 108 -11.85 -12.07 2.46
C SER A 108 -11.88 -10.72 3.18
N MET A 109 -11.84 -10.74 4.51
CA MET A 109 -11.71 -9.49 5.27
C MET A 109 -10.36 -8.80 5.02
N ALA A 110 -9.31 -9.54 4.66
CA ALA A 110 -8.00 -8.99 4.32
C ALA A 110 -8.04 -8.27 2.98
N ASP A 111 -8.71 -8.88 1.99
CA ASP A 111 -8.89 -8.27 0.66
C ASP A 111 -9.66 -6.96 0.77
N LYS A 112 -10.70 -6.91 1.60
CA LYS A 112 -11.45 -5.68 1.88
C LYS A 112 -10.59 -4.61 2.53
N ARG A 113 -9.73 -4.96 3.48
CA ARG A 113 -8.81 -4.00 4.13
C ARG A 113 -7.79 -3.44 3.15
N LEU A 114 -7.21 -4.27 2.28
CA LEU A 114 -6.34 -3.78 1.20
C LEU A 114 -7.12 -2.95 0.18
N GLY A 115 -8.34 -3.34 -0.16
CA GLY A 115 -9.26 -2.55 -0.98
C GLY A 115 -9.49 -1.16 -0.39
N THR A 116 -9.77 -1.06 0.92
CA THR A 116 -9.88 0.22 1.64
C THR A 116 -8.59 1.02 1.56
N LEU A 117 -7.43 0.39 1.78
CA LEU A 117 -6.12 1.07 1.67
C LEU A 117 -5.94 1.70 0.29
N PHE A 118 -6.10 0.91 -0.79
CA PHE A 118 -5.89 1.41 -2.14
C PHE A 118 -6.98 2.39 -2.59
N ALA A 119 -8.23 2.22 -2.14
CA ALA A 119 -9.29 3.19 -2.38
C ALA A 119 -8.94 4.56 -1.77
N ASN A 120 -8.38 4.59 -0.56
CA ASN A 120 -7.92 5.82 0.07
C ASN A 120 -6.62 6.38 -0.57
N LEU A 121 -5.74 5.53 -1.09
CA LEU A 121 -4.60 5.97 -1.91
C LEU A 121 -5.03 6.57 -3.25
N MET A 122 -6.18 6.17 -3.81
CA MET A 122 -6.76 6.83 -4.97
C MET A 122 -7.49 8.12 -4.57
N GLY A 123 -8.30 8.09 -3.50
CA GLY A 123 -9.18 9.19 -3.16
C GLY A 123 -10.13 9.52 -4.33
N ASP A 124 -10.08 10.76 -4.78
CA ASP A 124 -10.88 11.24 -5.92
C ASP A 124 -10.26 10.94 -7.29
N PHE A 125 -9.04 10.39 -7.33
CA PHE A 125 -8.39 9.99 -8.58
C PHE A 125 -9.18 8.88 -9.28
N SER A 126 -9.28 8.99 -10.61
CA SER A 126 -9.85 7.96 -11.48
C SER A 126 -9.11 7.92 -12.81
N LEU A 127 -9.03 6.73 -13.39
CA LEU A 127 -8.52 6.51 -14.73
C LEU A 127 -9.59 6.79 -15.78
N GLU A 128 -9.14 7.19 -16.97
CA GLU A 128 -10.02 7.30 -18.12
C GLU A 128 -10.53 5.91 -18.55
N TYR A 129 -11.80 5.87 -18.96
CA TYR A 129 -12.45 4.66 -19.45
C TYR A 129 -13.03 4.91 -20.86
N PRO A 130 -12.84 3.99 -21.82
CA PRO A 130 -12.08 2.73 -21.71
C PRO A 130 -10.56 2.94 -21.79
N ILE A 131 -9.79 2.02 -21.21
CA ILE A 131 -8.34 1.93 -21.44
C ILE A 131 -8.14 1.55 -22.91
N GLN A 132 -7.36 2.35 -23.65
CA GLN A 132 -7.13 2.13 -25.08
C GLN A 132 -6.12 1.00 -25.31
N ASP A 133 -6.60 -0.15 -25.78
CA ASP A 133 -5.79 -1.35 -26.02
C ASP A 133 -5.69 -1.69 -27.51
N LYS A 134 -4.61 -2.36 -27.92
CA LYS A 134 -4.38 -2.79 -29.31
C LYS A 134 -4.77 -4.26 -29.47
N LEU A 135 -6.08 -4.48 -29.59
CA LEU A 135 -6.66 -5.83 -29.68
C LEU A 135 -6.84 -6.29 -31.13
N ASN A 136 -6.67 -7.59 -31.36
CA ASN A 136 -7.04 -8.22 -32.63
C ASN A 136 -8.58 -8.30 -32.77
N PHE A 137 -9.06 -8.61 -33.98
CA PHE A 137 -10.51 -8.62 -34.25
C PHE A 137 -11.31 -9.55 -33.32
N ILE A 138 -10.79 -10.73 -32.99
CA ILE A 138 -11.48 -11.70 -32.12
C ILE A 138 -11.54 -11.18 -30.68
N GLU A 139 -10.42 -10.66 -30.19
CA GLU A 139 -10.32 -10.05 -28.86
C GLU A 139 -11.23 -8.82 -28.73
N GLN A 140 -11.36 -8.01 -29.79
CA GLN A 140 -12.31 -6.89 -29.82
C GLN A 140 -13.76 -7.37 -29.68
N GLN A 141 -14.15 -8.46 -30.35
CA GLN A 141 -15.49 -9.03 -30.18
C GLN A 141 -15.74 -9.53 -28.75
N MET A 142 -14.75 -10.20 -28.15
CA MET A 142 -14.83 -10.64 -26.75
C MET A 142 -14.93 -9.44 -25.79
N LEU A 143 -14.15 -8.39 -26.01
CA LEU A 143 -14.20 -7.18 -25.19
C LEU A 143 -15.54 -6.44 -25.34
N ASN A 144 -16.09 -6.36 -26.55
CA ASN A 144 -17.42 -5.80 -26.77
C ASN A 144 -18.48 -6.54 -25.96
N LYS A 145 -18.38 -7.88 -25.90
CA LYS A 145 -19.31 -8.69 -25.10
C LYS A 145 -19.17 -8.42 -23.60
N LEU A 146 -17.95 -8.20 -23.11
CA LEU A 146 -17.71 -7.79 -21.74
C LEU A 146 -18.32 -6.40 -21.45
N ASN A 147 -18.14 -5.44 -22.36
CA ASN A 147 -18.61 -4.07 -22.22
C ASN A 147 -20.14 -3.98 -22.04
N GLU A 148 -20.92 -4.91 -22.61
CA GLU A 148 -22.37 -5.00 -22.40
C GLU A 148 -22.76 -5.25 -20.93
N LYS A 149 -21.85 -5.85 -20.14
CA LYS A 149 -22.09 -6.24 -18.74
C LYS A 149 -21.43 -5.32 -17.73
N ILE A 150 -20.51 -4.44 -18.18
CA ILE A 150 -19.83 -3.48 -17.32
C ILE A 150 -20.83 -2.39 -16.88
N LYS A 151 -20.85 -2.12 -15.57
CA LYS A 151 -21.69 -1.08 -14.97
C LYS A 151 -20.84 -0.01 -14.28
N LEU A 152 -21.45 1.14 -14.02
CA LEU A 152 -20.83 2.18 -13.19
C LEU A 152 -20.70 1.70 -11.75
N LEU A 153 -19.53 1.94 -11.17
CA LEU A 153 -19.31 1.84 -9.73
C LEU A 153 -19.47 3.24 -9.13
N GLY A 154 -20.41 3.38 -8.19
CA GLY A 154 -20.62 4.63 -7.44
C GLY A 154 -19.51 4.86 -6.41
N LYS A 155 -19.87 5.40 -5.24
CA LYS A 155 -18.91 5.58 -4.12
C LYS A 155 -18.28 4.28 -3.63
N GLY A 156 -18.91 3.13 -3.87
CA GLY A 156 -18.43 1.82 -3.43
C GLY A 156 -18.40 1.67 -1.90
N PRO A 157 -17.95 0.52 -1.38
CA PRO A 157 -18.19 0.13 0.02
C PRO A 157 -17.04 0.46 0.99
N PHE A 158 -16.03 1.21 0.56
CA PHE A 158 -14.85 1.47 1.38
C PHE A 158 -15.02 2.71 2.27
N SER A 159 -14.48 2.63 3.48
CA SER A 159 -14.44 3.77 4.40
C SER A 159 -13.46 4.83 3.90
N GLU A 160 -13.89 6.09 3.95
CA GLU A 160 -13.05 7.24 3.60
C GLU A 160 -12.19 7.67 4.81
N GLU A 161 -10.88 7.75 4.60
CA GLU A 161 -9.85 8.12 5.58
C GLU A 161 -8.99 9.24 4.97
N GLN A 162 -8.58 10.21 5.78
CA GLN A 162 -7.56 11.17 5.35
C GLN A 162 -6.19 10.47 5.32
N PRO A 163 -5.38 10.68 4.27
CA PRO A 163 -4.18 9.90 4.05
C PRO A 163 -3.12 10.19 5.11
N TYR A 164 -2.61 9.13 5.74
CA TYR A 164 -1.51 9.27 6.70
C TYR A 164 -0.20 9.70 6.03
N LEU A 165 0.06 9.22 4.81
CA LEU A 165 1.26 9.49 4.01
C LEU A 165 0.89 10.17 2.68
N PRO A 166 0.59 11.48 2.65
CA PRO A 166 0.08 12.12 1.44
C PRO A 166 1.06 12.10 0.27
N TYR A 167 2.37 12.21 0.51
CA TYR A 167 3.37 12.08 -0.56
C TYR A 167 3.29 10.73 -1.30
N LEU A 168 2.91 9.66 -0.61
CA LEU A 168 2.80 8.32 -1.20
C LEU A 168 1.49 8.17 -2.00
N VAL A 169 0.43 8.89 -1.62
CA VAL A 169 -0.81 9.04 -2.42
C VAL A 169 -0.47 9.64 -3.78
N THR A 170 0.28 10.74 -3.79
CA THR A 170 0.68 11.41 -5.05
C THR A 170 1.52 10.49 -5.94
N CYS A 171 2.47 9.75 -5.36
CA CYS A 171 3.25 8.75 -6.11
C CYS A 171 2.35 7.66 -6.70
N PHE A 172 1.44 7.10 -5.90
CA PHE A 172 0.56 6.02 -6.33
C PHE A 172 -0.37 6.43 -7.49
N GLN A 173 -0.97 7.62 -7.39
CA GLN A 173 -1.85 8.16 -8.43
C GLN A 173 -1.09 8.41 -9.75
N SER A 174 0.10 8.99 -9.66
CA SER A 174 0.97 9.22 -10.83
C SER A 174 1.38 7.90 -11.49
N ASP A 175 1.74 6.90 -10.69
CA ASP A 175 2.15 5.58 -11.16
C ASP A 175 0.98 4.84 -11.82
N LEU A 176 -0.20 4.91 -11.23
CA LEU A 176 -1.40 4.31 -11.81
C LEU A 176 -1.80 4.97 -13.13
N ALA A 177 -1.65 6.30 -13.23
CA ALA A 177 -1.86 7.03 -14.49
C ALA A 177 -0.85 6.59 -15.56
N PHE A 178 0.43 6.44 -15.22
CA PHE A 178 1.46 5.94 -16.13
C PHE A 178 1.16 4.51 -16.60
N LEU A 179 0.79 3.61 -15.68
CA LEU A 179 0.43 2.23 -16.04
C LEU A 179 -0.73 2.23 -17.04
N ALA A 180 -1.75 3.06 -16.84
CA ALA A 180 -2.92 3.12 -17.73
C ALA A 180 -2.60 3.57 -19.16
N GLU A 181 -1.52 4.34 -19.37
CA GLU A 181 -1.03 4.72 -20.71
C GLU A 181 -0.37 3.54 -21.44
N HIS A 182 -0.02 2.47 -20.72
CA HIS A 182 0.63 1.26 -21.24
C HIS A 182 -0.18 0.00 -20.84
N PRO A 183 -1.31 -0.32 -21.50
CA PRO A 183 -2.26 -1.35 -21.06
C PRO A 183 -1.64 -2.73 -20.82
N GLN A 184 -0.75 -3.17 -21.69
CA GLN A 184 -0.07 -4.47 -21.56
C GLN A 184 0.89 -4.49 -20.36
N TYR A 185 1.54 -3.36 -20.07
CA TYR A 185 2.39 -3.23 -18.90
C TYR A 185 1.55 -3.17 -17.61
N LEU A 186 0.43 -2.44 -17.61
CA LEU A 186 -0.53 -2.46 -16.50
C LEU A 186 -1.04 -3.89 -16.23
N LEU A 187 -1.36 -4.64 -17.28
CA LEU A 187 -1.84 -6.02 -17.14
C LEU A 187 -0.83 -6.94 -16.46
N GLN A 188 0.45 -6.76 -16.78
CA GLN A 188 1.56 -7.54 -16.23
C GLN A 188 1.93 -7.09 -14.80
N GLU A 189 1.97 -5.78 -14.55
CA GLU A 189 2.61 -5.21 -13.36
C GLU A 189 1.67 -4.59 -12.34
N LEU A 190 0.35 -4.48 -12.59
CA LEU A 190 -0.57 -3.89 -11.62
C LEU A 190 -0.50 -4.63 -10.28
N THR A 191 -0.55 -5.97 -10.29
CA THR A 191 -0.45 -6.78 -9.06
C THR A 191 0.85 -6.50 -8.29
N ASN A 192 1.99 -6.43 -9.00
CA ASN A 192 3.30 -6.17 -8.38
C ASN A 192 3.40 -4.74 -7.86
N THR A 193 2.82 -3.77 -8.56
CA THR A 193 2.70 -2.38 -8.12
C THR A 193 1.91 -2.30 -6.83
N LEU A 194 0.77 -2.99 -6.73
CA LEU A 194 -0.02 -3.04 -5.50
C LEU A 194 0.78 -3.66 -4.34
N ARG A 195 1.50 -4.76 -4.57
CA ARG A 195 2.39 -5.35 -3.55
C ARG A 195 3.47 -4.37 -3.08
N LEU A 196 4.09 -3.66 -4.03
CA LEU A 196 5.12 -2.65 -3.75
C LEU A 196 4.57 -1.51 -2.89
N TYR A 197 3.38 -0.99 -3.22
CA TYR A 197 2.74 0.07 -2.46
C TYR A 197 2.17 -0.38 -1.11
N ALA A 198 1.66 -1.62 -0.99
CA ALA A 198 1.24 -2.17 0.30
C ALA A 198 2.43 -2.29 1.27
N PHE A 199 3.57 -2.77 0.77
CA PHE A 199 4.81 -2.80 1.52
C PHE A 199 5.27 -1.39 1.90
N SER A 200 5.39 -0.50 0.93
CA SER A 200 5.88 0.87 1.14
C SER A 200 5.01 1.62 2.15
N TRP A 201 3.68 1.51 2.02
CA TRP A 201 2.74 2.10 2.95
C TRP A 201 2.98 1.62 4.38
N CYS A 202 3.02 0.30 4.61
CA CYS A 202 3.20 -0.23 5.96
C CYS A 202 4.57 0.12 6.55
N ALA A 203 5.61 0.07 5.72
CA ALA A 203 6.98 0.41 6.14
C ALA A 203 7.09 1.89 6.50
N GLN A 204 6.71 2.77 5.58
CA GLN A 204 6.80 4.22 5.80
C GLN A 204 5.85 4.72 6.88
N LEU A 205 4.69 4.09 7.06
CA LEU A 205 3.80 4.37 8.18
C LEU A 205 4.52 4.09 9.50
N ALA A 206 5.11 2.89 9.65
CA ALA A 206 5.86 2.52 10.86
C ALA A 206 7.00 3.51 11.17
N LEU A 207 7.73 3.95 10.14
CA LEU A 207 8.86 4.86 10.30
C LEU A 207 8.45 6.31 10.65
N ASN A 208 7.23 6.71 10.34
CA ASN A 208 6.75 8.08 10.54
C ASN A 208 5.90 8.26 11.81
N LEU A 209 5.50 7.19 12.51
CA LEU A 209 4.64 7.28 13.70
C LEU A 209 5.23 8.14 14.83
N ASP A 210 6.56 8.17 14.99
CA ASP A 210 7.22 8.92 16.04
C ASP A 210 7.28 10.44 15.76
N ASN A 211 7.16 10.85 14.48
CA ASN A 211 7.39 12.22 13.99
C ASN A 211 6.11 13.04 13.85
N TRP A 212 5.06 12.72 14.61
CA TRP A 212 3.76 13.38 14.51
C TRP A 212 3.76 14.89 14.79
N GLN A 213 4.80 15.41 15.45
CA GLN A 213 4.98 16.85 15.74
C GLN A 213 5.44 17.64 14.51
N ASP A 214 6.14 16.98 13.58
CA ASP A 214 6.77 17.63 12.44
C ASP A 214 5.73 18.01 11.35
N GLY A 215 4.47 17.61 11.54
CA GLY A 215 3.37 17.82 10.62
C GLY A 215 3.27 16.73 9.58
N GLU A 216 3.03 17.11 8.32
CA GLU A 216 2.82 16.16 7.24
C GLU A 216 4.06 15.27 7.03
N PRO A 217 3.91 13.92 7.10
CA PRO A 217 5.02 13.00 6.97
C PRO A 217 5.75 13.11 5.64
N GLN A 218 7.04 12.81 5.67
CA GLN A 218 7.88 12.68 4.49
C GLN A 218 8.46 11.27 4.44
N SER A 219 8.99 10.89 3.29
CA SER A 219 9.70 9.62 3.19
C SER A 219 10.87 9.55 4.17
N LYS A 220 10.97 8.43 4.88
CA LYS A 220 12.04 8.14 5.84
C LYS A 220 12.93 7.04 5.27
N SER A 221 14.23 7.18 5.54
CA SER A 221 15.24 6.26 5.03
C SER A 221 15.00 4.82 5.47
N LEU A 222 14.85 3.95 4.48
CA LEU A 222 14.78 2.50 4.65
C LEU A 222 15.65 1.85 3.58
N PHE A 223 16.81 1.33 3.99
CA PHE A 223 17.83 0.90 3.05
C PHE A 223 17.66 -0.56 2.63
N PHE A 224 17.75 -0.77 1.31
CA PHE A 224 17.72 -2.07 0.65
C PHE A 224 19.08 -2.40 0.05
N ILE A 225 19.35 -3.70 -0.11
CA ILE A 225 20.41 -4.20 -0.99
C ILE A 225 19.78 -4.82 -2.24
N LEU A 226 20.55 -4.92 -3.32
CA LEU A 226 20.13 -5.69 -4.49
C LEU A 226 20.36 -7.19 -4.25
N ASP A 227 19.53 -8.05 -4.83
CA ASP A 227 19.61 -9.51 -4.70
C ASP A 227 20.95 -10.12 -5.14
N THR A 228 21.60 -9.48 -6.11
CA THR A 228 22.93 -9.80 -6.64
C THR A 228 24.08 -9.36 -5.72
N GLU A 229 23.82 -8.56 -4.70
CA GLU A 229 24.84 -8.09 -3.75
C GLU A 229 25.07 -9.08 -2.61
N LYS A 230 26.31 -9.07 -2.08
CA LYS A 230 26.61 -9.71 -0.80
C LYS A 230 26.15 -8.80 0.34
N ALA A 231 25.39 -9.34 1.28
CA ALA A 231 25.08 -8.66 2.52
C ALA A 231 26.36 -8.52 3.37
N SER A 232 26.98 -7.34 3.34
CA SER A 232 28.16 -7.04 4.16
C SER A 232 27.75 -6.49 5.53
N SER A 233 28.38 -7.00 6.58
CA SER A 233 28.26 -6.48 7.94
C SER A 233 29.04 -5.18 8.16
N GLU A 234 29.62 -4.55 7.15
CA GLU A 234 30.34 -3.27 7.30
C GLU A 234 29.49 -2.07 6.85
N ARG A 235 28.32 -2.32 6.25
CA ARG A 235 27.43 -1.28 5.73
C ARG A 235 26.60 -0.65 6.84
N ASP A 236 27.04 0.50 7.34
CA ASP A 236 26.45 1.22 8.47
C ASP A 236 24.98 1.62 8.23
N GLN A 237 24.65 2.11 7.02
CA GLN A 237 23.28 2.52 6.66
C GLN A 237 22.30 1.33 6.73
N ILE A 238 22.68 0.16 6.20
CA ILE A 238 21.88 -1.06 6.24
C ILE A 238 21.66 -1.55 7.68
N LYS A 239 22.64 -1.37 8.57
CA LYS A 239 22.49 -1.73 9.98
C LYS A 239 21.57 -0.78 10.73
N ARG A 240 21.72 0.53 10.51
CA ARG A 240 21.00 1.57 11.25
C ARG A 240 19.59 1.78 10.77
N PHE A 241 19.37 1.66 9.45
CA PHE A 241 18.13 2.02 8.77
C PHE A 241 17.64 0.92 7.81
N GLY A 242 18.03 -0.33 8.03
CA GLY A 242 17.52 -1.49 7.28
C GLY A 242 16.45 -2.29 8.07
N TYR A 243 16.40 -3.60 7.85
CA TYR A 243 15.37 -4.48 8.42
C TYR A 243 15.19 -4.34 9.94
N LYS A 244 16.29 -4.29 10.72
CA LYS A 244 16.20 -4.21 12.19
C LYS A 244 15.51 -2.93 12.67
N TRP A 245 15.74 -1.82 11.97
CA TRP A 245 15.10 -0.56 12.27
C TRP A 245 13.61 -0.61 11.96
N PHE A 246 13.25 -1.09 10.77
CA PHE A 246 11.86 -1.32 10.38
C PHE A 246 11.15 -2.23 11.40
N ALA A 247 11.70 -3.40 11.71
CA ALA A 247 11.11 -4.36 12.65
C ALA A 247 10.85 -3.73 14.04
N ARG A 248 11.81 -2.96 14.56
CA ARG A 248 11.65 -2.23 15.82
C ARG A 248 10.52 -1.19 15.76
N GLN A 249 10.39 -0.49 14.64
CA GLN A 249 9.33 0.52 14.50
C GLN A 249 7.96 -0.10 14.24
N SER A 250 7.89 -1.25 13.56
CA SER A 250 6.66 -2.01 13.38
C SER A 250 6.02 -2.45 14.70
N GLU A 251 6.80 -2.62 15.79
CA GLU A 251 6.27 -2.90 17.13
C GLU A 251 5.31 -1.81 17.65
N LYS A 252 5.42 -0.58 17.13
CA LYS A 252 4.61 0.56 17.54
C LYS A 252 3.34 0.74 16.72
N LEU A 253 3.21 0.08 15.56
CA LEU A 253 2.07 0.24 14.65
C LEU A 253 0.74 -0.01 15.35
N PHE A 254 0.51 -1.22 15.85
CA PHE A 254 -0.75 -1.56 16.50
C PHE A 254 -0.99 -0.70 17.77
N PRO A 255 -0.03 -0.56 18.70
CA PRO A 255 -0.23 0.28 19.90
C PRO A 255 -0.63 1.72 19.60
N ILE A 256 0.10 2.40 18.70
CA ILE A 256 -0.11 3.82 18.40
C ILE A 256 -1.39 4.02 17.59
N LEU A 257 -1.64 3.19 16.58
CA LEU A 257 -2.86 3.32 15.77
C LEU A 257 -4.10 2.98 16.62
N SER A 258 -4.01 2.05 17.57
CA SER A 258 -5.10 1.81 18.52
C SER A 258 -5.37 2.98 19.46
N ALA A 259 -4.33 3.69 19.91
CA ALA A 259 -4.50 4.91 20.68
C ALA A 259 -5.10 6.04 19.84
N LEU A 260 -4.69 6.13 18.56
CA LEU A 260 -5.23 7.10 17.62
C LEU A 260 -6.74 6.92 17.43
N GLU A 261 -7.27 5.69 17.40
CA GLU A 261 -8.71 5.43 17.27
C GLU A 261 -9.55 6.10 18.37
N VAL A 262 -9.01 6.23 19.58
CA VAL A 262 -9.70 6.86 20.72
C VAL A 262 -9.89 8.36 20.49
N LEU A 263 -8.98 9.00 19.75
CA LEU A 263 -9.02 10.44 19.46
C LEU A 263 -9.96 10.79 18.29
N GLN A 264 -10.38 9.80 17.50
CA GLN A 264 -11.16 10.03 16.28
C GLN A 264 -12.59 10.48 16.57
N ILE A 265 -13.08 11.47 15.81
CA ILE A 265 -14.46 11.94 15.89
C ILE A 265 -15.37 10.92 15.19
N LYS A 266 -16.45 10.51 15.85
CA LYS A 266 -17.40 9.54 15.29
C LYS A 266 -18.21 10.19 14.16
N GLY A 267 -18.26 9.52 13.01
CA GLY A 267 -19.02 9.97 11.83
C GLY A 267 -18.20 10.81 10.86
N ASP A 268 -17.03 11.29 11.26
CA ASP A 268 -16.08 11.99 10.39
C ASP A 268 -15.07 11.03 9.75
N LYS A 269 -14.40 11.50 8.69
CA LYS A 269 -13.27 10.79 8.09
C LYS A 269 -12.17 10.63 9.14
N LYS A 270 -11.59 9.43 9.23
CA LYS A 270 -10.47 9.18 10.13
C LYS A 270 -9.28 10.06 9.73
N ARG A 271 -8.62 10.65 10.73
CA ARG A 271 -7.52 11.60 10.55
C ARG A 271 -6.20 11.03 11.09
N PRO A 272 -5.07 11.28 10.42
CA PRO A 272 -3.79 10.80 10.89
C PRO A 272 -3.34 11.53 12.16
N LEU A 273 -2.46 10.91 12.93
CA LEU A 273 -2.04 11.41 14.26
C LEU A 273 -1.46 12.82 14.20
N TRP A 274 -0.63 13.11 13.21
CA TRP A 274 -0.01 14.42 13.03
C TRP A 274 -1.05 15.52 12.80
N GLN A 275 -2.11 15.21 12.05
CA GLN A 275 -3.19 16.16 11.78
C GLN A 275 -4.11 16.33 12.99
N VAL A 276 -4.44 15.24 13.69
CA VAL A 276 -5.18 15.32 14.96
C VAL A 276 -4.45 16.21 15.95
N TYR A 277 -3.12 16.07 16.05
CA TYR A 277 -2.31 16.94 16.91
C TYR A 277 -2.34 18.41 16.46
N GLN A 278 -2.18 18.69 15.17
CA GLN A 278 -2.27 20.05 14.63
C GLN A 278 -3.65 20.70 14.88
N ASP A 279 -4.73 19.94 14.68
CA ASP A 279 -6.09 20.40 14.95
C ASP A 279 -6.28 20.74 16.44
N CYS A 280 -5.68 19.95 17.35
CA CYS A 280 -5.65 20.24 18.78
C CYS A 280 -4.86 21.51 19.13
N LEU A 281 -3.72 21.75 18.48
CA LEU A 281 -2.93 22.97 18.68
C LEU A 281 -3.66 24.22 18.20
N ASN A 282 -4.40 24.12 17.10
CA ASN A 282 -5.15 25.23 16.50
C ASN A 282 -6.49 25.51 17.22
N PHE A 283 -6.84 24.72 18.22
CA PHE A 283 -8.07 24.88 18.98
C PHE A 283 -7.93 25.95 20.08
N SER A 284 -8.22 27.21 19.73
CA SER A 284 -8.05 28.39 20.59
C SER A 284 -9.03 28.48 21.76
N ASP A 285 -10.25 27.99 21.59
CA ASP A 285 -11.37 28.41 22.44
C ASP A 285 -11.42 27.67 23.78
N ASN A 286 -10.80 26.49 23.90
CA ASN A 286 -10.85 25.64 25.11
C ASN A 286 -9.62 24.69 25.23
N SER A 287 -8.41 25.17 24.95
CA SER A 287 -7.18 24.35 25.01
C SER A 287 -6.90 23.76 26.41
N SER A 288 -7.28 24.46 27.48
CA SER A 288 -7.15 23.99 28.87
C SER A 288 -8.08 22.81 29.17
N GLN A 289 -9.33 22.86 28.71
CA GLN A 289 -10.29 21.76 28.87
C GLN A 289 -9.81 20.52 28.09
N LEU A 290 -9.31 20.72 26.86
CA LEU A 290 -8.76 19.64 26.05
C LEU A 290 -7.59 18.92 26.73
N LEU A 291 -6.67 19.69 27.31
CA LEU A 291 -5.56 19.13 28.07
C LEU A 291 -6.06 18.37 29.31
N GLN A 292 -7.06 18.91 30.01
CA GLN A 292 -7.65 18.26 31.18
C GLN A 292 -8.33 16.93 30.80
N ASP A 293 -9.08 16.90 29.69
CA ASP A 293 -9.73 15.69 29.19
C ASP A 293 -8.72 14.60 28.83
N LEU A 294 -7.61 14.97 28.18
CA LEU A 294 -6.50 14.06 27.88
C LEU A 294 -5.83 13.54 29.15
N ASN A 295 -5.55 14.41 30.13
CA ASN A 295 -4.97 14.01 31.42
C ASN A 295 -5.88 13.06 32.19
N ASN A 296 -7.19 13.32 32.22
CA ASN A 296 -8.18 12.44 32.84
C ASN A 296 -8.19 11.06 32.17
N TYR A 297 -8.19 11.04 30.84
CA TYR A 297 -8.10 9.79 30.08
C TYR A 297 -6.80 9.02 30.36
N LEU A 298 -5.66 9.71 30.38
CA LEU A 298 -4.36 9.10 30.66
C LEU A 298 -4.33 8.46 32.04
N GLN A 299 -4.87 9.15 33.05
CA GLN A 299 -4.97 8.61 34.40
C GLN A 299 -5.83 7.35 34.43
N GLU A 300 -7.05 7.39 33.87
CA GLU A 300 -7.93 6.21 33.78
C GLU A 300 -7.24 5.06 33.03
N PHE A 301 -6.51 5.38 31.96
CA PHE A 301 -5.81 4.40 31.14
C PHE A 301 -4.68 3.71 31.90
N ILE A 302 -3.84 4.48 32.59
CA ILE A 302 -2.72 3.98 33.41
C ILE A 302 -3.24 3.06 34.51
N GLU A 303 -4.29 3.50 35.23
CA GLU A 303 -4.92 2.72 36.30
C GLU A 303 -5.51 1.42 35.76
N LYS A 304 -6.33 1.48 34.72
CA LYS A 304 -7.01 0.30 34.15
C LYS A 304 -6.06 -0.67 33.44
N ARG A 305 -4.91 -0.19 32.98
CA ARG A 305 -3.87 -1.03 32.37
C ARG A 305 -2.82 -1.51 33.36
N GLU A 306 -2.93 -1.11 34.63
CA GLU A 306 -2.00 -1.44 35.73
C GLU A 306 -0.56 -1.02 35.42
N LEU A 307 -0.40 0.13 34.75
CA LEU A 307 0.91 0.70 34.44
C LEU A 307 1.48 1.40 35.68
N SER A 308 2.80 1.58 35.73
CA SER A 308 3.46 2.22 36.87
C SER A 308 3.11 3.71 36.95
N ALA A 309 2.04 4.05 37.67
CA ALA A 309 1.56 5.42 37.85
C ALA A 309 2.65 6.38 38.38
N SER A 310 3.60 5.88 39.16
CA SER A 310 4.74 6.65 39.68
C SER A 310 5.68 7.20 38.59
N LYS A 311 5.61 6.69 37.35
CA LYS A 311 6.41 7.19 36.22
C LYS A 311 5.80 8.40 35.53
N TYR A 312 4.52 8.72 35.81
CA TYR A 312 3.75 9.69 35.05
C TYR A 312 3.19 10.77 35.95
N THR A 313 3.42 12.03 35.56
CA THR A 313 2.78 13.21 36.15
C THR A 313 1.79 13.78 35.14
N GLN A 314 0.80 14.53 35.61
CA GLN A 314 -0.11 15.24 34.70
C GLN A 314 0.68 16.10 33.71
N ALA A 315 0.31 16.01 32.43
CA ALA A 315 0.93 16.80 31.38
C ALA A 315 0.52 18.27 31.52
N VAL A 316 1.48 19.18 31.34
CA VAL A 316 1.29 20.63 31.43
C VAL A 316 1.02 21.22 30.05
N THR A 317 1.43 20.53 28.99
CA THR A 317 1.20 20.93 27.59
C THR A 317 0.52 19.81 26.79
N LEU A 318 -0.15 20.19 25.70
CA LEU A 318 -0.73 19.21 24.76
C LEU A 318 0.33 18.28 24.17
N GLU A 319 1.53 18.81 23.90
CA GLU A 319 2.65 18.02 23.40
C GLU A 319 3.05 16.93 24.41
N GLU A 320 3.18 17.28 25.69
CA GLU A 320 3.45 16.32 26.75
C GLU A 320 2.33 15.28 26.87
N ALA A 321 1.06 15.69 26.77
CA ALA A 321 -0.08 14.77 26.85
C ALA A 321 -0.06 13.75 25.71
N PHE A 322 0.22 14.18 24.47
CA PHE A 322 0.36 13.27 23.32
C PHE A 322 1.59 12.37 23.46
N LYS A 323 2.75 12.89 23.89
CA LYS A 323 3.94 12.05 24.17
C LYS A 323 3.63 10.98 25.21
N GLN A 324 2.97 11.35 26.30
CA GLN A 324 2.55 10.40 27.34
C GLN A 324 1.57 9.38 26.78
N LEU A 325 0.56 9.79 26.02
CA LEU A 325 -0.42 8.91 25.37
C LEU A 325 0.25 7.81 24.54
N LEU A 326 1.18 8.18 23.67
CA LEU A 326 1.89 7.21 22.83
C LEU A 326 2.81 6.32 23.67
N THR A 327 3.46 6.87 24.70
CA THR A 327 4.34 6.12 25.59
C THR A 327 3.57 5.04 26.35
N VAL A 328 2.45 5.40 27.00
CA VAL A 328 1.61 4.44 27.74
C VAL A 328 0.93 3.45 26.79
N ALA A 329 0.57 3.89 25.59
CA ALA A 329 -0.01 3.03 24.57
C ALA A 329 0.97 1.92 24.16
N VAL A 330 2.27 2.21 24.05
CA VAL A 330 3.31 1.20 23.76
C VAL A 330 3.66 0.39 25.02
N GLU A 331 3.80 1.03 26.19
CA GLU A 331 4.23 0.37 27.44
C GLU A 331 3.31 -0.79 27.83
N GLN A 332 1.99 -0.68 27.60
CA GLN A 332 1.03 -1.76 27.90
C GLN A 332 1.33 -3.10 27.17
N PHE A 333 2.19 -3.09 26.14
CA PHE A 333 2.58 -4.24 25.34
C PHE A 333 4.02 -4.71 25.59
N GLN A 334 4.77 -4.06 26.49
CA GLN A 334 6.19 -4.36 26.71
C GLN A 334 6.44 -5.61 27.57
N ASP A 335 5.50 -5.96 28.46
CA ASP A 335 5.63 -7.19 29.25
C ASP A 335 5.49 -8.42 28.33
N LYS A 336 6.63 -9.03 28.01
CA LYS A 336 6.74 -10.17 27.10
C LYS A 336 5.92 -11.39 27.53
N LYS A 337 5.57 -11.51 28.82
CA LYS A 337 4.77 -12.62 29.34
C LYS A 337 3.27 -12.35 29.28
N SER A 338 2.86 -11.12 28.96
CA SER A 338 1.46 -10.74 28.87
C SER A 338 0.78 -11.22 27.58
N ASP A 339 -0.52 -11.47 27.65
CA ASP A 339 -1.36 -11.74 26.48
C ASP A 339 -1.37 -10.56 25.50
N ARG A 340 -1.30 -9.32 26.02
CA ARG A 340 -1.23 -8.10 25.20
C ARG A 340 0.01 -8.11 24.32
N ALA A 341 1.20 -8.37 24.87
CA ALA A 341 2.44 -8.47 24.10
C ALA A 341 2.38 -9.60 23.06
N THR A 342 1.66 -10.68 23.34
CA THR A 342 1.42 -11.76 22.36
C THR A 342 0.57 -11.28 21.19
N VAL A 343 -0.48 -10.47 21.44
CA VAL A 343 -1.29 -9.86 20.37
C VAL A 343 -0.44 -8.96 19.48
N ASN A 344 0.40 -8.09 20.05
CA ASN A 344 1.25 -7.20 19.26
C ASN A 344 2.27 -7.99 18.40
N ARG A 345 2.90 -9.03 18.97
CA ARG A 345 3.78 -9.93 18.22
C ARG A 345 3.07 -10.60 17.05
N LYS A 346 1.81 -11.00 17.21
CA LYS A 346 1.01 -11.58 16.12
C LYS A 346 0.79 -10.56 14.99
N TYR A 347 0.49 -9.31 15.30
CA TYR A 347 0.38 -8.26 14.28
C TYR A 347 1.68 -8.11 13.46
N ILE A 348 2.83 -8.09 14.12
CA ILE A 348 4.13 -7.96 13.45
C ILE A 348 4.42 -9.18 12.59
N ASN A 349 4.16 -10.39 13.11
CA ASN A 349 4.36 -11.62 12.35
C ASN A 349 3.47 -11.68 11.10
N GLU A 350 2.20 -11.27 11.22
CA GLU A 350 1.28 -11.19 10.09
C GLU A 350 1.72 -10.13 9.08
N LEU A 351 2.23 -8.98 9.54
CA LEU A 351 2.81 -7.96 8.66
C LEU A 351 3.97 -8.53 7.85
N GLU A 352 4.91 -9.17 8.54
CA GLU A 352 6.07 -9.75 7.88
C GLU A 352 5.66 -10.83 6.90
N THR A 353 4.78 -11.75 7.31
CA THR A 353 4.44 -12.95 6.53
C THR A 353 3.56 -12.62 5.31
N GLN A 354 2.64 -11.67 5.43
CA GLN A 354 1.64 -11.41 4.38
C GLN A 354 2.03 -10.27 3.43
N ILE A 355 2.76 -9.28 3.92
CA ILE A 355 3.11 -8.07 3.14
C ILE A 355 4.61 -8.00 2.86
N CYS A 356 5.47 -8.25 3.85
CA CYS A 356 6.91 -7.99 3.72
C CYS A 356 7.75 -9.19 3.27
N THR A 357 7.21 -10.41 3.24
CA THR A 357 7.94 -11.66 2.94
C THR A 357 8.80 -11.52 1.69
N ASP A 358 8.19 -10.96 0.65
CA ASP A 358 8.80 -10.74 -0.65
C ASP A 358 10.05 -9.86 -0.57
N PHE A 359 10.10 -8.90 0.35
CA PHE A 359 11.19 -7.93 0.52
C PHE A 359 12.24 -8.33 1.55
N ILE A 360 12.03 -9.40 2.32
CA ILE A 360 12.92 -9.82 3.40
C ILE A 360 13.66 -11.09 3.01
N GLN A 361 14.99 -11.08 3.12
CA GLN A 361 15.82 -12.28 2.90
C GLN A 361 16.77 -12.52 4.08
N VAL A 362 17.01 -13.79 4.40
CA VAL A 362 18.02 -14.18 5.38
C VAL A 362 19.36 -14.39 4.69
N ARG A 363 20.39 -13.64 5.09
CA ARG A 363 21.74 -13.68 4.49
C ARG A 363 22.80 -14.07 5.53
N GLY A 364 22.84 -15.36 5.88
CA GLY A 364 23.87 -15.94 6.76
C GLY A 364 24.06 -15.15 8.05
N ARG A 365 25.30 -14.75 8.34
CA ARG A 365 25.65 -13.97 9.55
C ARG A 365 25.05 -12.56 9.61
N ALA A 366 24.62 -11.99 8.48
CA ALA A 366 23.96 -10.68 8.44
C ALA A 366 22.51 -10.74 8.96
N GLY A 367 21.91 -11.94 9.05
CA GLY A 367 20.54 -12.13 9.46
C GLY A 367 19.53 -11.70 8.38
N LYS A 368 18.35 -11.25 8.80
CA LYS A 368 17.32 -10.70 7.89
C LYS A 368 17.75 -9.32 7.38
N VAL A 369 17.67 -9.14 6.06
CA VAL A 369 17.95 -7.89 5.35
C VAL A 369 16.84 -7.60 4.34
N LEU A 370 16.69 -6.33 3.99
CA LEU A 370 15.74 -5.88 2.98
C LEU A 370 16.38 -5.93 1.59
N VAL A 371 15.69 -6.55 0.63
CA VAL A 371 16.24 -6.86 -0.69
C VAL A 371 15.28 -6.45 -1.80
N LEU A 372 15.82 -5.83 -2.84
CA LEU A 372 15.16 -5.62 -4.13
C LEU A 372 15.71 -6.65 -5.13
N ASN A 373 14.80 -7.45 -5.71
CA ASN A 373 15.14 -8.35 -6.81
C ASN A 373 15.09 -7.61 -8.16
N GLN A 374 15.56 -8.26 -9.21
CA GLN A 374 15.62 -7.68 -10.56
C GLN A 374 14.26 -7.17 -11.05
N ASP A 375 13.20 -7.96 -10.91
CA ASP A 375 11.86 -7.58 -11.38
C ASP A 375 11.34 -6.32 -10.68
N ARG A 376 11.51 -6.22 -9.35
CA ARG A 376 11.11 -5.03 -8.59
C ARG A 376 11.97 -3.83 -8.89
N LEU A 377 13.26 -4.03 -9.17
CA LEU A 377 14.12 -2.93 -9.62
C LEU A 377 13.62 -2.38 -10.94
N LEU A 378 13.31 -3.24 -11.92
CA LEU A 378 12.75 -2.82 -13.20
C LEU A 378 11.40 -2.12 -13.03
N LEU A 379 10.50 -2.69 -12.23
CA LEU A 379 9.21 -2.07 -11.91
C LEU A 379 9.40 -0.68 -11.29
N LEU A 380 10.18 -0.59 -10.20
CA LEU A 380 10.43 0.67 -9.51
C LEU A 380 11.09 1.71 -10.44
N THR A 381 11.99 1.25 -11.34
CA THR A 381 12.61 2.09 -12.37
C THR A 381 11.56 2.66 -13.32
N ASN A 382 10.71 1.80 -13.89
CA ASN A 382 9.70 2.19 -14.86
C ASN A 382 8.66 3.13 -14.26
N LEU A 383 8.18 2.83 -13.04
CA LEU A 383 7.28 3.71 -12.29
C LEU A 383 7.93 5.08 -12.01
N THR A 384 9.20 5.09 -11.63
CA THR A 384 9.92 6.32 -11.30
C THR A 384 10.20 7.19 -12.53
N VAL A 385 10.64 6.58 -13.63
CA VAL A 385 10.81 7.29 -14.92
C VAL A 385 9.44 7.78 -15.40
N GLY A 386 8.41 6.95 -15.30
CA GLY A 386 7.02 7.27 -15.59
C GLY A 386 6.85 7.80 -17.02
N LYS A 387 6.25 8.98 -17.14
CA LYS A 387 5.99 9.64 -18.42
C LYS A 387 7.24 10.25 -19.08
N ASN A 388 8.35 10.36 -18.35
CA ASN A 388 9.60 10.86 -18.92
C ASN A 388 10.24 9.80 -19.84
N ASP A 389 11.09 10.23 -20.76
CA ASP A 389 11.88 9.30 -21.59
C ASP A 389 13.03 8.67 -20.80
N LYS A 390 13.67 9.47 -19.94
CA LYS A 390 14.81 9.09 -19.11
C LYS A 390 14.98 10.03 -17.93
N LEU A 391 15.65 9.53 -16.89
CA LEU A 391 16.05 10.32 -15.72
C LEU A 391 17.55 10.20 -15.48
N ARG A 392 18.16 11.21 -14.87
CA ARG A 392 19.51 11.06 -14.32
C ARG A 392 19.47 10.10 -13.14
N LEU A 393 20.56 9.35 -12.90
CA LEU A 393 20.62 8.39 -11.81
C LEU A 393 20.23 8.99 -10.45
N HIS A 394 20.66 10.22 -10.15
CA HIS A 394 20.32 10.87 -8.87
C HIS A 394 18.82 11.23 -8.78
N GLU A 395 18.16 11.58 -9.88
CA GLU A 395 16.71 11.84 -9.93
C GLU A 395 15.94 10.53 -9.76
N LEU A 396 16.42 9.47 -10.39
CA LEU A 396 15.88 8.12 -10.24
C LEU A 396 15.95 7.66 -8.78
N LEU A 397 17.12 7.81 -8.14
CA LEU A 397 17.29 7.46 -6.72
C LEU A 397 16.35 8.29 -5.84
N ARG A 398 16.20 9.60 -6.07
CA ARG A 398 15.22 10.42 -5.34
C ARG A 398 13.78 9.92 -5.52
N GLY A 399 13.42 9.46 -6.72
CA GLY A 399 12.10 8.88 -6.95
C GLY A 399 11.89 7.52 -6.27
N PHE A 400 12.97 6.74 -6.07
CA PHE A 400 12.94 5.54 -5.23
C PHE A 400 12.74 5.91 -3.77
N GLU A 401 13.48 6.92 -3.30
CA GLU A 401 13.37 7.46 -1.94
C GLU A 401 11.98 7.99 -1.66
N GLN A 402 11.33 8.70 -2.59
CA GLN A 402 9.93 9.14 -2.46
C GLN A 402 8.95 7.97 -2.24
N ARG A 403 9.25 6.79 -2.80
CA ARG A 403 8.48 5.54 -2.58
C ARG A 403 8.99 4.73 -1.39
N GLY A 404 9.93 5.25 -0.61
CA GLY A 404 10.45 4.61 0.60
C GLY A 404 11.57 3.59 0.37
N PHE A 405 12.18 3.55 -0.82
CA PHE A 405 13.25 2.61 -1.17
C PHE A 405 14.59 3.35 -1.27
N TYR A 406 15.44 3.18 -0.25
CA TYR A 406 16.74 3.86 -0.20
C TYR A 406 17.85 2.87 -0.54
N LEU A 407 18.87 3.36 -1.24
CA LEU A 407 20.06 2.61 -1.59
C LEU A 407 21.28 3.38 -1.07
N ASP A 408 22.23 2.69 -0.47
CA ASP A 408 23.51 3.34 -0.14
C ASP A 408 24.41 3.40 -1.39
N ASN A 409 25.58 4.03 -1.24
CA ASN A 409 26.52 4.22 -2.35
C ASN A 409 26.94 2.90 -3.01
N GLN A 410 27.06 1.81 -2.26
CA GLN A 410 27.47 0.51 -2.81
C GLN A 410 26.34 -0.13 -3.62
N SER A 411 25.10 -0.05 -3.12
CA SER A 411 23.94 -0.51 -3.89
C SER A 411 23.70 0.36 -5.11
N ALA A 412 23.92 1.69 -5.03
CA ALA A 412 23.84 2.58 -6.18
C ALA A 412 24.87 2.22 -7.26
N GLN A 413 26.11 1.87 -6.90
CA GLN A 413 27.11 1.38 -7.85
C GLN A 413 26.69 0.06 -8.50
N THR A 414 26.15 -0.88 -7.71
CA THR A 414 25.64 -2.15 -8.24
C THR A 414 24.44 -1.94 -9.16
N LEU A 415 23.59 -0.95 -8.85
CA LEU A 415 22.45 -0.55 -9.66
C LEU A 415 22.89 -0.03 -11.04
N VAL A 416 23.96 0.78 -11.10
CA VAL A 416 24.53 1.23 -12.38
C VAL A 416 24.99 0.04 -13.21
N ALA A 417 25.76 -0.89 -12.61
CA ALA A 417 26.20 -2.10 -13.31
C ALA A 417 25.04 -3.01 -13.73
N PHE A 418 23.93 -3.00 -13.00
CA PHE A 418 22.70 -3.67 -13.40
C PHE A 418 22.10 -3.05 -14.66
N TYR A 419 21.91 -1.72 -14.69
CA TYR A 419 21.32 -1.06 -15.85
C TYR A 419 22.23 -1.13 -17.10
N GLU A 420 23.55 -1.11 -16.93
CA GLU A 420 24.50 -1.30 -18.03
C GLU A 420 24.36 -2.69 -18.67
N ARG A 421 24.20 -3.73 -17.86
CA ARG A 421 23.95 -5.09 -18.35
C ARG A 421 22.61 -5.23 -19.07
N MET A 422 21.60 -4.46 -18.64
CA MET A 422 20.28 -4.45 -19.28
C MET A 422 20.23 -3.59 -20.54
N GLY A 423 21.24 -2.74 -20.78
CA GLY A 423 21.26 -1.84 -21.94
C GLY A 423 20.37 -0.60 -21.79
N ASN A 424 19.93 -0.28 -20.57
CA ASN A 424 18.98 0.82 -20.31
C ASN A 424 19.67 2.12 -19.85
N VAL A 425 20.98 2.23 -20.09
CA VAL A 425 21.81 3.38 -19.68
C VAL A 425 22.31 4.15 -20.89
N GLU A 426 22.30 5.48 -20.78
CA GLU A 426 23.05 6.37 -21.66
C GLU A 426 24.07 7.18 -20.87
N ARG A 427 25.33 7.14 -21.30
CA ARG A 427 26.38 8.03 -20.80
C ARG A 427 26.53 9.20 -21.77
N MET A 428 26.17 10.40 -21.33
CA MET A 428 26.36 11.62 -22.12
C MET A 428 27.80 12.13 -21.90
N SER A 429 28.54 12.37 -22.99
CA SER A 429 29.96 12.76 -22.94
C SER A 429 30.19 14.24 -22.60
N ASP A 430 29.12 15.05 -22.59
CA ASP A 430 29.16 16.50 -22.36
C ASP A 430 29.34 16.89 -20.87
N SER A 431 29.07 15.94 -19.96
CA SER A 431 29.01 16.20 -18.51
C SER A 431 29.96 15.33 -17.68
N GLY A 432 30.92 14.64 -18.32
CA GLY A 432 32.01 13.92 -17.67
C GLY A 432 31.68 12.56 -17.06
N ASP A 433 30.53 12.39 -16.39
CA ASP A 433 30.17 11.12 -15.71
C ASP A 433 28.64 10.93 -15.51
N ALA A 434 27.79 11.71 -16.20
CA ALA A 434 26.35 11.65 -16.01
C ALA A 434 25.72 10.37 -16.61
N VAL A 435 25.18 9.51 -15.74
CA VAL A 435 24.43 8.30 -16.09
C VAL A 435 22.94 8.62 -16.18
N TYR A 436 22.35 8.39 -17.36
CA TYR A 436 20.91 8.48 -17.58
C TYR A 436 20.31 7.09 -17.71
N VAL A 437 19.15 6.87 -17.09
CA VAL A 437 18.42 5.59 -17.10
C VAL A 437 17.10 5.76 -17.84
N ARG A 438 16.84 4.86 -18.78
CA ARG A 438 15.60 4.78 -19.56
C ARG A 438 14.65 3.75 -18.94
N LYS A 439 13.34 3.94 -19.14
CA LYS A 439 12.34 2.89 -18.87
C LYS A 439 12.43 1.76 -19.91
N THR A 440 11.93 0.58 -19.56
CA THR A 440 11.96 -0.63 -20.39
C THR A 440 10.63 -0.94 -21.08
N VAL A 441 9.66 -0.03 -20.98
CA VAL A 441 8.27 -0.21 -21.42
C VAL A 441 8.01 0.52 -22.72
#